data_AF-A0A4Y2DCX2-F1
#
_entry.id   AF-A0A4Y2DCX2-F1
#
_cell.length_a   1.000
_cell.length_b   1.000
_cell.length_c   1.000
_cell.angle_alpha   90.00
_cell.angle_beta   90.00
_cell.angle_gamma   90.00
#
_symmetry.space_group_name_H-M   'P 1'
#
loop_
_entity.id
_entity.type
_entity.pdbx_description
1 polymer ?
#
loop_
_entity_poly.entity_id
_entity_poly.type
_entity_poly.pdbx_seq_one_letter_code
_entity_poly.pdbx_strand_id
1 'polypeptide(L)'
;MTGEEKLKMLVIGKSKSPRCFKGIKSLEVKYEFNKKSRMTSEIFDRWLKALGKQMGQQHRKIALLIYNYPIHSKDCKEKLKNVSAIFFPPNCTKLCSHWISE
;
A
#
# COMPACT_ATOMS: atom_id res chain seq x y z
N MET A 1 -4.42 3.24 23.02
CA MET A 1 -4.10 3.16 21.57
C MET A 1 -4.49 4.51 20.99
N THR A 2 -3.53 5.37 20.61
CA THR A 2 -3.81 6.79 20.27
C THR A 2 -4.20 7.02 18.82
N GLY A 3 -4.06 6.02 17.94
CA GLY A 3 -4.44 6.12 16.52
C GLY A 3 -3.54 7.05 15.69
N GLU A 4 -2.40 7.48 16.23
CA GLU A 4 -1.52 8.49 15.63
C GLU A 4 -0.54 7.90 14.59
N GLU A 5 -0.33 6.59 14.59
CA GLU A 5 0.61 5.94 13.67
C GLU A 5 0.04 5.90 12.25
N LYS A 6 0.79 6.50 11.30
CA LYS A 6 0.46 6.49 9.88
C LYS A 6 1.60 5.84 9.08
N LEU A 7 1.24 4.96 8.15
CA LEU A 7 2.21 4.42 7.18
C LEU A 7 2.61 5.52 6.19
N LYS A 8 3.88 5.49 5.76
CA LYS A 8 4.37 6.37 4.70
C LYS A 8 3.57 6.12 3.42
N MET A 9 2.99 7.19 2.87
CA MET A 9 2.14 7.13 1.67
C MET A 9 2.92 6.59 0.45
N LEU A 10 2.25 5.78 -0.37
CA LEU A 10 2.75 5.33 -1.67
C LEU A 10 2.09 6.13 -2.79
N VAL A 11 2.89 6.84 -3.57
CA VAL A 11 2.45 7.63 -4.72
C VAL A 11 2.90 6.93 -6.01
N ILE A 12 1.98 6.80 -6.98
CA ILE A 12 2.25 6.16 -8.26
C ILE A 12 2.11 7.19 -9.39
N GLY A 13 3.22 7.59 -10.01
CA GLY A 13 3.22 8.54 -11.12
C GLY A 13 3.44 7.90 -12.50
N LYS A 14 3.45 8.73 -13.56
CA LYS A 14 3.66 8.25 -14.96
C LYS A 14 5.14 8.07 -15.25
N SER A 15 5.92 9.09 -14.90
CA SER A 15 7.35 9.18 -15.20
C SER A 15 8.18 8.54 -14.10
N LYS A 16 9.26 7.85 -14.46
CA LYS A 16 10.27 7.40 -13.51
C LYS A 16 10.93 8.56 -12.75
N SER A 17 11.14 9.68 -13.44
CA SER A 17 11.72 10.90 -12.89
C SER A 17 10.88 12.11 -13.30
N PRO A 18 9.85 12.47 -12.51
CA PRO A 18 9.06 13.67 -12.73
C PRO A 18 9.93 14.93 -12.67
N ARG A 19 9.65 15.92 -13.53
CA ARG A 19 10.37 17.20 -13.53
C ARG A 19 10.28 17.93 -12.19
N CYS A 20 9.16 17.78 -11.47
CA CYS A 20 8.99 18.35 -10.13
C CYS A 20 9.90 17.75 -9.06
N PHE A 21 10.54 16.60 -9.31
CA PHE A 21 11.50 16.00 -8.37
C PHE A 21 12.94 16.49 -8.60
N LYS A 22 13.18 17.31 -9.62
CA LYS A 22 14.52 17.84 -9.91
C LYS A 22 15.03 18.65 -8.71
N GLY A 23 16.18 18.26 -8.17
CA GLY A 23 16.79 18.92 -7.02
C GLY A 23 16.26 18.49 -5.65
N ILE A 24 15.25 17.60 -5.60
CA ILE A 24 14.77 17.04 -4.34
C ILE A 24 15.71 15.92 -3.89
N LYS A 25 16.30 16.06 -2.69
CA LYS A 25 17.24 15.09 -2.11
C LYS A 25 16.55 13.88 -1.48
N SER A 26 15.36 14.07 -0.92
CA SER A 26 14.59 13.02 -0.24
C SER A 26 13.09 13.29 -0.34
N LEU A 27 12.31 12.25 -0.59
CA LEU A 27 10.85 12.32 -0.60
C LEU A 27 10.27 11.79 0.72
N GLU A 28 9.29 12.52 1.24
CA GLU A 28 8.47 12.11 2.39
C GLU A 28 7.43 11.03 2.03
N VAL A 29 7.37 10.63 0.76
CA VAL A 29 6.53 9.55 0.26
C VAL A 29 7.38 8.43 -0.33
N LYS A 30 6.81 7.23 -0.45
CA LYS A 30 7.33 6.20 -1.35
C LYS A 30 6.82 6.51 -2.76
N TYR A 31 7.68 6.46 -3.76
CA TYR A 31 7.30 6.74 -5.14
C TYR A 31 7.53 5.52 -6.03
N GLU A 32 6.49 5.12 -6.76
CA GLU A 32 6.53 4.12 -7.82
C GLU A 32 6.04 4.77 -9.13
N PHE A 33 6.32 4.12 -10.26
CA PHE A 33 5.91 4.65 -11.55
C PHE A 33 5.43 3.55 -12.49
N ASN A 34 4.42 3.85 -13.29
CA ASN A 34 4.06 3.08 -14.47
C ASN A 34 3.32 3.96 -15.47
N LYS A 35 3.25 3.52 -16.74
CA LYS A 35 2.64 4.30 -17.83
C LYS A 35 1.19 4.75 -17.55
N LYS A 36 0.45 4.00 -16.73
CA LYS A 36 -0.98 4.24 -16.44
C LYS A 36 -1.21 5.02 -15.14
N SER A 37 -0.17 5.26 -14.32
CA SER A 37 -0.27 5.88 -12.98
C SER A 37 -1.37 5.32 -12.10
N ARG A 38 -1.44 3.99 -12.03
CA ARG A 38 -2.42 3.30 -11.20
C ARG A 38 -1.79 2.13 -10.48
N MET A 39 -2.40 1.68 -9.40
CA MET A 39 -1.98 0.47 -8.70
C MET A 39 -1.93 -0.72 -9.67
N THR A 40 -0.96 -1.61 -9.48
CA THR A 40 -0.88 -2.92 -10.14
C THR A 40 -0.60 -3.97 -9.07
N SER A 41 -0.92 -5.24 -9.34
CA SER A 41 -0.68 -6.31 -8.38
C SER A 41 0.80 -6.41 -8.01
N GLU A 42 1.69 -6.19 -8.98
CA GLU A 42 3.12 -6.15 -8.75
C GLU A 42 3.56 -5.00 -7.81
N ILE A 43 3.01 -3.79 -7.98
CA ILE A 43 3.31 -2.67 -7.07
C ILE A 43 2.76 -2.97 -5.67
N PHE A 44 1.54 -3.49 -5.59
CA PHE A 44 0.90 -3.86 -4.35
C PHE A 44 1.70 -4.94 -3.60
N ASP A 45 2.13 -6.00 -4.29
CA ASP A 45 2.93 -7.09 -3.70
C ASP A 45 4.27 -6.58 -3.17
N ARG A 46 4.98 -5.74 -3.94
CA ARG A 46 6.24 -5.12 -3.47
C ARG A 46 6.02 -4.26 -2.24
N TRP A 47 4.95 -3.46 -2.22
CA TRP A 47 4.60 -2.65 -1.06
C TRP A 47 4.26 -3.51 0.16
N LEU A 48 3.47 -4.57 -0.02
CA LEU A 48 3.03 -5.45 1.06
C LEU A 48 4.21 -6.24 1.68
N LYS A 49 5.15 -6.72 0.85
CA LYS A 49 6.39 -7.35 1.34
C LYS A 49 7.26 -6.38 2.14
N ALA A 50 7.41 -5.15 1.65
CA ALA A 50 8.16 -4.11 2.36
C ALA A 50 7.52 -3.77 3.72
N LEU A 51 6.18 -3.71 3.77
CA LEU A 51 5.44 -3.52 5.02
C LEU A 51 5.67 -4.70 5.98
N GLY A 52 5.61 -5.94 5.49
CA GLY A 52 5.91 -7.14 6.27
C GLY A 52 7.30 -7.10 6.91
N LYS A 53 8.32 -6.72 6.13
CA LYS A 53 9.69 -6.55 6.63
C LYS A 53 9.78 -5.45 7.70
N GLN A 54 9.15 -4.30 7.47
CA GLN A 54 9.12 -3.19 8.43
C GLN A 54 8.49 -3.61 9.75
N MET A 55 7.35 -4.30 9.71
CA MET A 55 6.67 -4.79 10.92
C MET A 55 7.51 -5.85 11.65
N GLY A 56 8.21 -6.72 10.90
CA GLY A 56 9.17 -7.66 11.47
C GLY A 56 10.33 -6.97 12.20
N GLN A 57 10.91 -5.92 11.62
CA GLN A 57 11.97 -5.12 12.24
C GLN A 57 11.50 -4.38 13.50
N GLN A 58 10.21 -4.03 13.55
CA GLN A 58 9.59 -3.43 14.73
C GLN A 58 9.11 -4.48 15.75
N HIS A 59 9.33 -5.78 15.51
CA HIS A 59 8.82 -6.89 16.32
C HIS A 59 7.29 -6.88 16.49
N ARG A 60 6.56 -6.42 15.46
CA ARG A 60 5.10 -6.28 15.47
C ARG A 60 4.44 -7.25 14.50
N LYS A 61 3.18 -7.56 14.80
CA LYS A 61 2.26 -8.24 13.89
C LYS A 61 1.03 -7.37 13.72
N ILE A 62 0.59 -7.18 12.48
CA ILE A 62 -0.58 -6.35 12.17
C ILE A 62 -1.59 -7.13 11.32
N ALA A 63 -2.86 -6.75 11.46
CA ALA A 63 -3.91 -7.10 10.52
C ALA A 63 -4.13 -5.91 9.58
N LEU A 64 -4.07 -6.16 8.27
CA LEU A 64 -4.31 -5.15 7.24
C LEU A 64 -5.67 -5.41 6.60
N LEU A 65 -6.60 -4.47 6.77
CA LEU A 65 -7.93 -4.52 6.19
C LEU A 65 -7.90 -3.96 4.77
N ILE A 66 -8.35 -4.73 3.79
CA ILE A 66 -8.17 -4.40 2.36
C ILE A 66 -9.48 -4.60 1.60
N TYR A 67 -9.80 -3.65 0.74
CA TYR A 67 -10.91 -3.80 -0.20
C TYR A 67 -10.67 -4.97 -1.16
N ASN A 68 -11.70 -5.79 -1.40
CA ASN A 68 -11.60 -6.96 -2.28
C ASN A 68 -11.67 -6.53 -3.75
N TYR A 69 -10.51 -6.22 -4.32
CA TYR A 69 -10.35 -5.81 -5.72
C TYR A 69 -9.28 -6.68 -6.39
N PRO A 70 -9.42 -7.01 -7.69
CA PRO A 70 -8.51 -7.94 -8.38
C PRO A 70 -7.03 -7.54 -8.33
N ILE A 71 -6.72 -6.25 -8.20
CA ILE A 71 -5.33 -5.78 -8.09
C ILE A 71 -4.67 -6.25 -6.78
N HIS A 72 -5.45 -6.41 -5.70
CA HIS A 72 -4.93 -6.90 -4.44
C HIS A 72 -4.84 -8.42 -4.50
N SER A 73 -3.68 -8.91 -4.94
CA SER A 73 -3.44 -10.35 -5.07
C SER A 73 -3.71 -11.04 -3.73
N LYS A 74 -4.63 -12.00 -3.74
CA LYS A 74 -4.85 -12.92 -2.61
C LYS A 74 -3.71 -13.93 -2.50
N ASP A 75 -3.02 -14.14 -3.62
CA ASP A 75 -1.92 -15.08 -3.78
C ASP A 75 -0.58 -14.34 -3.74
N CYS A 76 -0.34 -13.61 -2.65
CA CYS A 76 1.03 -13.21 -2.35
C CYS A 76 1.80 -14.51 -2.09
N LYS A 77 2.54 -14.99 -3.11
CA LYS A 77 3.21 -16.31 -3.13
C LYS A 77 4.15 -16.55 -1.93
N GLU A 78 4.52 -15.48 -1.23
CA GLU A 78 5.26 -15.53 0.03
C GLU A 78 4.31 -15.35 1.21
N LYS A 79 4.27 -16.33 2.12
CA LYS A 79 3.58 -16.20 3.41
C LYS A 79 4.23 -15.09 4.23
N LEU A 80 3.54 -13.97 4.40
CA LEU A 80 3.97 -12.87 5.26
C LEU A 80 3.84 -13.28 6.73
N LYS A 81 4.92 -13.17 7.52
CA LYS A 81 4.93 -13.57 8.95
C LYS A 81 4.35 -12.51 9.89
N ASN A 82 4.42 -11.24 9.49
CA ASN A 82 4.14 -10.07 10.34
C ASN A 82 2.93 -9.25 9.88
N VAL A 83 2.33 -9.59 8.74
CA VAL A 83 1.15 -8.91 8.19
C VAL A 83 0.15 -9.99 7.79
N SER A 84 -1.06 -9.91 8.33
CA SER A 84 -2.20 -10.71 7.87
C SER A 84 -3.14 -9.82 7.07
N ALA A 85 -3.34 -10.14 5.79
CA ALA A 85 -4.26 -9.40 4.92
C ALA A 85 -5.68 -9.96 5.06
N ILE A 86 -6.61 -9.12 5.50
CA ILE A 86 -8.03 -9.45 5.65
C ILE A 86 -8.79 -8.69 4.58
N PHE A 87 -9.45 -9.42 3.69
CA PHE A 87 -10.23 -8.84 2.60
C PHE A 87 -11.69 -8.67 2.99
N PHE A 88 -12.25 -7.50 2.70
CA PHE A 88 -13.68 -7.28 2.85
C PHE A 88 -14.50 -8.17 1.91
N PRO A 89 -15.79 -8.44 2.20
CA PRO A 89 -16.67 -9.12 1.26
C PRO A 89 -16.72 -8.39 -0.10
N PRO A 90 -16.93 -9.14 -1.21
CA PRO A 90 -17.18 -8.51 -2.51
C PRO A 90 -18.38 -7.55 -2.42
N ASN A 91 -18.32 -6.42 -3.14
CA ASN A 91 -19.37 -5.40 -3.22
C ASN A 91 -19.63 -4.56 -1.94
N CYS A 92 -18.70 -4.50 -0.98
CA CYS A 92 -18.74 -3.54 0.14
C CYS A 92 -18.41 -2.09 -0.25
N THR A 93 -18.70 -1.65 -1.48
CA THR A 93 -18.35 -0.33 -1.99
C THR A 93 -19.01 0.80 -1.18
N LYS A 94 -20.24 0.59 -0.70
CA LYS A 94 -20.98 1.54 0.15
C LYS A 94 -20.36 1.75 1.54
N LEU A 95 -19.68 0.73 2.08
CA LEU A 95 -18.99 0.81 3.37
C LEU A 95 -17.64 1.55 3.25
N CYS A 96 -16.92 1.38 2.15
CA CYS A 96 -15.61 2.01 1.95
C CYS A 96 -15.69 3.44 1.38
N SER A 97 -16.75 3.79 0.63
CA SER A 97 -16.87 5.12 0.00
C SER A 97 -16.95 6.25 1.01
N HIS A 98 -17.50 6.02 2.20
CA HIS A 98 -17.60 7.03 3.25
C HIS A 98 -16.23 7.42 3.84
N TRP A 99 -15.24 6.52 3.82
CA TRP A 99 -13.90 6.73 4.37
C TRP A 99 -12.93 7.40 3.38
N ILE A 100 -13.33 7.59 2.13
CA ILE A 100 -12.49 8.19 1.07
C ILE A 100 -12.89 9.67 0.82
N SER A 101 -13.96 10.15 1.48
CA SER A 101 -14.54 11.48 1.27
C SER A 101 -14.51 12.38 2.51
N GLU A 102 -13.39 12.43 3.22
CA GLU A 102 -13.07 13.49 4.19
C GLU A 102 -11.71 14.11 3.88
#